data_AF-A0A392R4P1-F1
#
_entry.id   AF-A0A392R4P1-F1
#
_cell.length_a   1.000
_cell.length_b   1.000
_cell.length_c   1.000
_cell.angle_alpha   90.00
_cell.angle_beta   90.00
_cell.angle_gamma   90.00
#
_symmetry.space_group_name_H-M   'P 1'
#
loop_
_entity.id
_entity.type
_entity.pdbx_description
1 polymer ?
#
loop_
_entity_poly.entity_id
_entity_poly.type
_entity_poly.pdbx_seq_one_letter_code
_entity_poly.pdbx_strand_id
1 'polypeptide(L)'
;MEKQFKVFVYEEGEPPVFHNGPCKDIYSMEGNFIHTIEMNDKFITKDPQKAHVFFLPFSVVMLVHYVYIRDSHDYGPIRKTVTDYIDVISGKYPYWNRSLGADHFMLACHDW
;
A
#
# COMPACT_ATOMS: atom_id res chain seq x y z
N MET A 1 -4.88 19.60 -11.17
CA MET A 1 -5.02 18.25 -10.61
C MET A 1 -4.89 18.21 -9.09
N GLU A 2 -3.86 18.80 -8.47
CA GLU A 2 -3.58 18.66 -7.02
C GLU A 2 -4.74 19.04 -6.06
N LYS A 3 -5.58 20.03 -6.41
CA LYS A 3 -6.70 20.43 -5.55
C LYS A 3 -7.90 19.47 -5.58
N GLN A 4 -7.97 18.60 -6.58
CA GLN A 4 -9.11 17.71 -6.82
C GLN A 4 -8.74 16.24 -6.64
N PHE A 5 -7.48 15.86 -6.89
CA PHE A 5 -7.05 14.48 -6.77
C PHE A 5 -7.19 13.99 -5.32
N LYS A 6 -7.85 12.85 -5.16
CA LYS A 6 -8.13 12.24 -3.87
C LYS A 6 -7.74 10.77 -3.86
N VAL A 7 -7.01 10.37 -2.84
CA VAL A 7 -6.57 9.01 -2.57
C VAL A 7 -7.33 8.50 -1.36
N PHE A 8 -7.91 7.32 -1.48
CA PHE A 8 -8.37 6.56 -0.31
C PHE A 8 -7.26 5.63 0.12
N VAL A 9 -6.85 5.69 1.38
CA VAL A 9 -5.84 4.79 1.94
C VAL A 9 -6.59 3.74 2.78
N TYR A 10 -6.37 2.46 2.49
CA TYR A 10 -6.90 1.39 3.34
C TYR A 10 -6.27 1.46 4.73
N GLU A 11 -7.03 1.26 5.79
CA GLU A 11 -6.57 1.46 7.18
C GLU A 11 -6.02 0.16 7.79
N GLU A 12 -6.12 -0.96 7.07
CA GLU A 12 -5.71 -2.29 7.54
C GLU A 12 -4.21 -2.48 7.44
N GLY A 13 -3.72 -3.32 8.35
CA GLY A 13 -2.32 -3.68 8.45
C GLY A 13 -1.62 -2.85 9.52
N GLU A 14 -0.52 -3.38 10.02
CA GLU A 14 0.26 -2.73 11.07
C GLU A 14 1.73 -2.62 10.64
N PRO A 15 2.47 -1.61 11.16
CA PRO A 15 3.91 -1.56 11.03
C PRO A 15 4.57 -2.86 11.58
N PRO A 16 5.72 -3.27 11.03
CA PRO A 16 6.54 -2.52 10.09
C PRO A 16 6.16 -2.71 8.62
N VAL A 17 5.27 -3.67 8.28
CA VAL A 17 4.97 -4.02 6.88
C VAL A 17 4.02 -3.04 6.22
N PHE A 18 3.02 -2.55 6.97
CA PHE A 18 2.02 -1.61 6.48
C PHE A 18 2.20 -0.25 7.13
N HIS A 19 1.73 0.81 6.45
CA HIS A 19 1.74 2.20 6.94
C HIS A 19 3.14 2.69 7.33
N ASN A 20 4.18 2.05 6.78
CA ASN A 20 5.56 2.33 7.12
C ASN A 20 6.46 1.92 5.96
N GLY A 21 7.58 2.62 5.81
CA GLY A 21 8.57 2.34 4.80
C GLY A 21 9.89 3.05 5.12
N PRO A 22 11.00 2.59 4.53
CA PRO A 22 12.30 3.23 4.73
C PRO A 22 12.31 4.62 4.07
N CYS A 23 12.66 5.67 4.81
CA CYS A 23 12.79 7.03 4.28
C CYS A 23 14.25 7.41 3.94
N LYS A 24 15.12 6.41 3.72
CA LYS A 24 16.55 6.60 3.45
C LYS A 24 17.02 5.77 2.26
N ASP A 25 18.15 6.18 1.70
CA ASP A 25 18.85 5.51 0.60
C ASP A 25 17.98 5.32 -0.66
N ILE A 26 18.26 4.27 -1.43
CA ILE A 26 17.57 3.94 -2.70
C ILE A 26 16.09 3.55 -2.52
N TYR A 27 15.63 3.37 -1.27
CA TYR A 27 14.26 3.02 -0.94
C TYR A 27 13.44 4.21 -0.41
N SER A 28 14.06 5.38 -0.34
CA SER A 28 13.48 6.56 0.30
C SER A 28 12.18 7.05 -0.33
N MET A 29 11.97 6.87 -1.65
CA MET A 29 10.74 7.37 -2.29
C MET A 29 9.48 6.64 -1.81
N GLU A 30 9.57 5.36 -1.49
CA GLU A 30 8.45 4.52 -1.04
C GLU A 30 8.04 4.93 0.37
N GLY A 31 9.00 4.99 1.31
CA GLY A 31 8.74 5.48 2.66
C GLY A 31 8.28 6.93 2.67
N ASN A 32 8.90 7.80 1.88
CA ASN A 32 8.49 9.21 1.80
C ASN A 32 7.08 9.35 1.24
N PHE A 33 6.69 8.56 0.23
CA PHE A 33 5.33 8.60 -0.29
C PHE A 33 4.32 8.12 0.74
N ILE A 34 4.52 6.95 1.36
CA ILE A 34 3.63 6.40 2.40
C ILE A 34 3.46 7.43 3.52
N HIS A 35 4.56 7.99 4.02
CA HIS A 35 4.53 9.01 5.05
C HIS A 35 3.79 10.28 4.60
N THR A 36 4.11 10.78 3.40
CA THR A 36 3.55 12.06 2.92
C THR A 36 2.08 11.93 2.57
N ILE A 37 1.65 10.82 1.97
CA ILE A 37 0.26 10.63 1.57
C ILE A 37 -0.63 10.50 2.79
N GLU A 38 -0.18 9.83 3.86
CA GLU A 38 -0.94 9.65 5.09
C GLU A 38 -0.95 10.87 6.01
N MET A 39 0.07 11.73 5.94
CA MET A 39 0.14 12.98 6.72
C MET A 39 -0.53 14.18 6.03
N ASN A 40 -0.94 14.05 4.77
CA ASN A 40 -1.42 15.18 3.96
C ASN A 40 -2.92 15.10 3.66
N ASP A 41 -3.70 15.77 4.50
CA ASP A 41 -5.16 15.88 4.39
C ASP A 41 -5.66 16.47 3.06
N LYS A 42 -4.79 17.12 2.28
CA LYS A 42 -5.17 17.67 0.97
C LYS A 42 -5.45 16.57 -0.04
N PHE A 43 -4.77 15.42 0.05
CA PHE A 43 -4.92 14.32 -0.90
C PHE A 43 -5.80 13.18 -0.36
N ILE A 44 -5.87 12.98 0.95
CA ILE A 44 -6.66 11.89 1.52
C ILE A 44 -8.17 12.16 1.41
N THR A 45 -8.94 11.09 1.22
CA THR A 45 -10.37 11.08 1.49
C THR A 45 -10.78 9.77 2.17
N LYS A 46 -11.71 9.86 3.12
CA LYS A 46 -12.41 8.69 3.69
C LYS A 46 -13.73 8.37 2.96
N ASP A 47 -14.10 9.19 1.98
CA ASP A 47 -15.29 8.98 1.17
C ASP A 47 -14.89 8.26 -0.12
N PRO A 48 -15.23 6.97 -0.29
CA PRO A 48 -14.85 6.22 -1.48
C PRO A 48 -15.44 6.84 -2.75
N GLN A 49 -16.58 7.53 -2.70
CA GLN A 49 -17.17 8.17 -3.90
C GLN A 49 -16.35 9.37 -4.39
N LYS A 50 -15.55 9.99 -3.51
CA LYS A 50 -14.64 11.08 -3.86
C LYS A 50 -13.25 10.59 -4.27
N ALA A 51 -12.93 9.34 -3.97
CA ALA A 51 -11.62 8.76 -4.23
C ALA A 51 -11.41 8.51 -5.73
N HIS A 52 -10.29 8.97 -6.26
CA HIS A 52 -9.86 8.72 -7.64
C HIS A 52 -9.10 7.40 -7.73
N VAL A 53 -8.31 7.08 -6.69
CA VAL A 53 -7.53 5.86 -6.58
C VAL A 53 -7.53 5.37 -5.13
N PHE A 54 -7.30 4.06 -4.95
CA PHE A 54 -7.12 3.41 -3.65
C PHE A 54 -5.70 2.93 -3.48
N PHE A 55 -5.08 3.35 -2.39
CA PHE A 55 -3.72 2.99 -2.06
C PHE A 55 -3.68 1.79 -1.11
N LEU A 56 -2.87 0.79 -1.45
CA LEU A 56 -2.53 -0.33 -0.58
C LEU A 56 -1.21 0.01 0.15
N PRO A 57 -1.26 0.35 1.45
CA PRO A 57 -0.14 0.93 2.19
C PRO A 57 0.87 -0.10 2.69
N PHE A 58 1.15 -1.17 1.95
CA PHE A 58 2.26 -2.07 2.30
C PHE A 58 3.56 -1.63 1.63
N SER A 59 4.67 -1.80 2.35
CA SER A 59 6.00 -1.58 1.81
C SER A 59 6.59 -2.88 1.28
N VAL A 60 7.02 -2.85 0.02
CA VAL A 60 7.77 -3.96 -0.61
C VAL A 60 9.08 -4.20 0.15
N VAL A 61 9.78 -3.13 0.55
CA VAL A 61 11.03 -3.28 1.31
C VAL A 61 10.81 -3.94 2.67
N MET A 62 9.71 -3.60 3.34
CA MET A 62 9.39 -4.20 4.64
C MET A 62 8.94 -5.65 4.49
N LEU A 63 8.24 -6.00 3.41
CA LEU A 63 7.97 -7.40 3.05
C LEU A 63 9.28 -8.19 2.86
N VAL A 64 10.26 -7.60 2.17
CA VAL A 64 11.58 -8.23 1.97
C VAL A 64 12.35 -8.37 3.29
N HIS A 65 12.30 -7.36 4.14
CA HIS A 65 13.06 -7.36 5.40
C HIS A 65 12.48 -8.29 6.47
N TYR A 66 11.15 -8.42 6.54
CA TYR A 66 10.48 -9.12 7.65
C TYR A 66 9.75 -10.40 7.25
N VAL A 67 9.37 -10.56 5.98
CA VAL A 67 8.57 -11.70 5.52
C VAL A 67 9.39 -12.65 4.64
N TYR A 68 10.28 -12.11 3.79
CA TYR A 68 11.12 -12.97 2.97
C TYR A 68 12.22 -13.69 3.77
N ILE A 69 12.40 -14.97 3.47
CA ILE A 69 13.48 -15.78 4.00
C ILE A 69 14.66 -15.67 3.02
N ARG A 70 15.75 -15.05 3.44
CA ARG A 70 16.96 -14.88 2.61
C ARG A 70 17.44 -16.23 2.05
N ASP A 71 17.89 -16.20 0.80
CA ASP A 71 18.39 -17.34 0.02
C ASP A 71 17.41 -18.50 -0.22
N SER A 72 16.16 -18.40 0.27
CA SER A 72 15.14 -19.43 0.05
C SER A 72 14.67 -19.52 -1.40
N HIS A 73 14.73 -18.40 -2.14
CA HIS A 73 14.09 -18.22 -3.45
C HIS A 73 12.57 -18.49 -3.42
N ASP A 74 11.98 -18.51 -2.22
CA ASP A 74 10.55 -18.72 -2.01
C ASP A 74 9.87 -17.39 -1.71
N TYR A 75 9.13 -16.90 -2.70
CA TYR A 75 8.29 -15.70 -2.58
C TYR A 75 6.89 -16.02 -2.03
N GLY A 76 6.61 -17.28 -1.70
CA GLY A 76 5.36 -17.76 -1.11
C GLY A 76 4.91 -16.98 0.11
N PRO A 77 5.79 -16.71 1.11
CA PRO A 77 5.44 -15.90 2.27
C PRO A 77 4.96 -14.50 1.90
N ILE A 78 5.65 -13.80 1.00
CA ILE A 78 5.25 -12.47 0.52
C ILE A 78 3.90 -12.53 -0.19
N ARG A 79 3.73 -13.47 -1.13
CA ARG A 79 2.47 -13.64 -1.87
C ARG A 79 1.31 -13.90 -0.93
N LYS A 80 1.52 -14.75 0.08
CA LYS A 80 0.52 -15.06 1.09
C LYS A 80 0.17 -13.81 1.90
N THR A 81 1.14 -13.05 2.40
CA THR A 81 0.88 -11.80 3.14
C THR A 81 0.04 -10.81 2.33
N VAL A 82 0.36 -10.62 1.05
CA VAL A 82 -0.42 -9.72 0.17
C VAL A 82 -1.82 -10.29 -0.12
N THR A 83 -1.94 -11.60 -0.31
CA THR A 83 -3.25 -12.26 -0.55
C THR A 83 -4.14 -12.14 0.69
N ASP A 84 -3.62 -12.49 1.87
CA ASP A 84 -4.33 -12.38 3.14
C ASP A 84 -4.78 -10.92 3.39
N TYR A 85 -3.94 -9.95 3.04
CA TYR A 85 -4.28 -8.53 3.11
C TYR A 85 -5.44 -8.15 2.18
N ILE A 86 -5.37 -8.58 0.92
CA ILE A 86 -6.43 -8.36 -0.08
C ILE A 86 -7.75 -9.01 0.36
N ASP A 87 -7.71 -10.20 0.95
CA ASP A 87 -8.90 -10.89 1.45
C ASP A 87 -9.58 -10.09 2.57
N VAL A 88 -8.80 -9.50 3.48
CA VAL A 88 -9.34 -8.64 4.55
C VAL A 88 -10.01 -7.39 3.97
N ILE A 89 -9.33 -6.63 3.10
CA ILE A 89 -9.88 -5.38 2.58
C ILE A 89 -11.04 -5.63 1.59
N SER A 90 -10.97 -6.68 0.77
CA SER A 90 -12.05 -7.02 -0.16
C SER A 90 -13.31 -7.50 0.56
N GLY A 91 -13.17 -8.18 1.71
CA GLY A 91 -14.29 -8.56 2.56
C GLY A 91 -14.89 -7.40 3.36
N LYS A 92 -14.05 -6.43 3.79
CA LYS A 92 -14.48 -5.28 4.61
C LYS A 92 -15.09 -4.14 3.79
N TYR A 93 -14.61 -3.90 2.57
CA TYR A 93 -14.97 -2.73 1.77
C TYR A 93 -15.78 -3.09 0.51
N PRO A 94 -17.09 -2.81 0.46
CA PRO A 94 -17.95 -3.17 -0.67
C PRO A 94 -17.55 -2.57 -2.01
N TYR A 95 -16.82 -1.46 -2.01
CA TYR A 95 -16.34 -0.77 -3.20
C TYR A 95 -15.03 -1.33 -3.76
N TRP A 96 -14.43 -2.35 -3.14
CA TRP A 96 -13.21 -3.01 -3.63
C TRP A 96 -13.32 -3.39 -5.11
N ASN A 97 -14.44 -4.00 -5.51
CA ASN A 97 -14.65 -4.48 -6.88
C ASN A 97 -15.21 -3.42 -7.85
N ARG A 98 -15.28 -2.13 -7.48
CA ARG A 98 -15.95 -1.11 -8.31
C ARG A 98 -15.28 -0.90 -9.68
N SER A 99 -13.98 -1.12 -9.74
CA SER A 99 -13.13 -0.94 -10.93
C SER A 99 -12.51 -2.27 -11.39
N LEU A 100 -12.83 -3.37 -10.70
CA LEU A 100 -12.13 -4.65 -10.82
C LEU A 100 -10.60 -4.53 -10.60
N GLY A 101 -10.17 -3.57 -9.78
CA GLY A 101 -8.76 -3.34 -9.43
C GLY A 101 -8.05 -2.25 -10.25
N ALA A 102 -8.70 -1.65 -11.26
CA ALA A 102 -8.05 -0.68 -12.14
C ALA A 102 -7.70 0.66 -11.46
N ASP A 103 -8.31 0.97 -10.32
CA ASP A 103 -8.03 2.18 -9.52
C ASP A 103 -7.29 1.87 -8.22
N HIS A 104 -6.81 0.64 -8.04
CA HIS A 104 -6.00 0.20 -6.92
C HIS A 104 -4.52 0.27 -7.27
N PHE A 105 -3.70 0.80 -6.38
CA PHE A 105 -2.26 0.89 -6.59
C PHE A 105 -1.45 0.65 -5.31
N MET A 106 -0.24 0.16 -5.51
CA MET A 106 0.82 0.07 -4.52
C MET A 106 2.05 0.84 -5.04
N LEU A 107 3.00 1.14 -4.18
CA LEU A 107 4.25 1.79 -4.58
C LEU A 107 5.45 0.94 -4.19
N ALA A 108 6.41 0.84 -5.10
CA ALA A 108 7.71 0.22 -4.88
C ALA A 108 8.80 1.14 -5.43
N CYS A 109 9.93 1.27 -4.75
CA CYS A 109 11.04 2.10 -5.22
C CYS A 109 11.81 1.49 -6.40
N HIS A 110 12.05 0.18 -6.38
CA HIS A 110 12.73 -0.55 -7.44
C HIS A 110 12.42 -2.03 -7.35
N ASP A 111 12.90 -2.77 -8.35
CA ASP A 111 12.85 -4.21 -8.42
C ASP A 111 13.65 -4.86 -7.28
N TRP A 112 13.13 -6.00 -6.82
CA TRP A 112 13.78 -6.90 -5.88
C TRP A 112 13.61 -8.35 -6.33
#